data_AF-A0A445DDG1-F1
#
_entry.id   AF-A0A445DDG1-F1
#
_cell.length_a   1.000
_cell.length_b   1.000
_cell.length_c   1.000
_cell.angle_alpha   90.00
_cell.angle_beta   90.00
_cell.angle_gamma   90.00
#
_symmetry.space_group_name_H-M   'P 1'
#
loop_
_entity.id
_entity.type
_entity.pdbx_description
1 polymer ?
#
loop_
_entity_poly.entity_id
_entity_poly.type
_entity_poly.pdbx_seq_one_letter_code
_entity_poly.pdbx_strand_id
1 'polypeptide(L)' 'MEDENKDLYLFINSPGGWVIPGIAIYDTMQFVRPAVQTVCMGLAASMGSFLLAGGEITKCLAFPHAWRQ' A
#
# COMPACT_ATOMS: atom_id res chain seq x y z
N MET A 1 -14.98 -18.93 1.75
CA MET A 1 -15.02 -17.63 1.05
C MET A 1 -14.61 -16.61 2.08
N GLU A 2 -13.47 -15.95 1.88
CA GLU A 2 -13.09 -14.83 2.75
C GLU A 2 -14.12 -13.71 2.61
N ASP A 3 -14.34 -12.98 3.69
CA ASP A 3 -15.34 -11.92 3.75
C ASP A 3 -14.93 -10.76 2.83
N GLU A 4 -15.67 -10.57 1.74
CA GLU A 4 -15.42 -9.53 0.73
C GLU A 4 -15.51 -8.10 1.30
N ASN A 5 -16.04 -7.91 2.51
CA ASN A 5 -16.14 -6.62 3.18
C ASN A 5 -15.05 -6.38 4.23
N LYS A 6 -14.17 -7.35 4.48
CA LYS A 6 -13.12 -7.17 5.49
C LYS A 6 -11.98 -6.32 4.94
N ASP A 7 -11.66 -5.23 5.64
CA ASP A 7 -10.51 -4.39 5.33
C ASP A 7 -9.23 -5.21 5.14
N LEU A 8 -8.48 -4.88 4.09
CA LEU A 8 -7.19 -5.48 3.76
C LEU A 8 -6.06 -4.62 4.31
N TYR A 9 -4.97 -5.25 4.77
CA TYR A 9 -3.78 -4.54 5.24
C TYR A 9 -2.58 -4.87 4.35
N LEU A 10 -2.00 -3.85 3.72
CA LEU A 10 -0.81 -3.93 2.91
C LEU A 10 0.38 -3.32 3.66
N PHE A 11 1.25 -4.19 4.18
CA PHE A 11 2.48 -3.77 4.85
C PHE A 11 3.59 -3.54 3.83
N ILE A 12 4.20 -2.35 3.87
CA ILE A 12 5.17 -1.89 2.88
C ILE A 12 6.52 -1.64 3.57
N ASN A 13 7.54 -2.33 3.09
CA ASN A 13 8.95 -2.09 3.39
C ASN A 13 9.77 -2.32 2.11
N SER A 14 9.77 -1.32 1.23
CA SER A 14 10.39 -1.40 -0.10
C SER A 14 11.11 -0.10 -0.45
N PRO A 15 12.35 -0.18 -1.00
CA PRO A 15 13.03 0.97 -1.59
C PRO A 15 12.44 1.39 -2.95
N GLY A 16 11.40 0.71 -3.42
CA GLY A 16 10.80 0.91 -4.74
C GLY A 16 11.17 -0.18 -5.72
N GLY A 17 11.06 0.11 -7.02
CA GLY A 17 11.32 -0.87 -8.06
C GLY A 17 10.74 -0.44 -9.41
N TRP A 18 10.30 -1.42 -10.18
CA TRP A 18 9.78 -1.20 -11.53
C TRP A 18 8.39 -0.57 -11.51
N VAL A 19 8.18 0.37 -12.44
CA VAL A 19 6.91 1.12 -12.54
C VAL A 19 5.76 0.22 -12.98
N ILE A 20 5.94 -0.59 -14.03
CA ILE A 20 4.83 -1.39 -14.59
C ILE A 20 4.25 -2.39 -13.58
N PRO A 21 5.06 -3.19 -12.83
CA PRO A 21 4.52 -4.03 -11.77
C PRO A 21 3.89 -3.23 -10.63
N GLY A 22 4.45 -2.07 -10.28
CA GLY A 22 3.87 -1.22 -9.23
C GLY A 22 2.50 -0.65 -9.61
N ILE A 23 2.30 -0.26 -10.87
CA ILE A 23 0.98 0.15 -11.37
C ILE A 23 0.01 -1.03 -11.38
N ALA A 24 0.44 -2.23 -11.79
CA ALA A 24 -0.42 -3.41 -11.73
C ALA A 24 -0.90 -3.73 -10.30
N ILE A 25 -0.02 -3.57 -9.29
CA ILE A 25 -0.40 -3.70 -7.88
C ILE A 25 -1.41 -2.62 -7.49
N TYR A 26 -1.16 -1.37 -7.86
CA TYR A 26 -2.06 -0.25 -7.58
C TYR A 26 -3.45 -0.48 -8.19
N ASP A 27 -3.53 -0.88 -9.46
CA ASP A 27 -4.80 -1.16 -10.13
C ASP A 27 -5.54 -2.33 -9.45
N THR A 28 -4.80 -3.33 -8.98
CA THR A 28 -5.38 -4.44 -8.20
C THR A 28 -5.96 -3.93 -6.88
N MET A 29 -5.28 -3.00 -6.19
CA MET A 29 -5.80 -2.39 -4.96
C MET A 29 -7.11 -1.63 -5.19
N GLN A 30 -7.29 -1.00 -6.36
CA GLN A 30 -8.53 -0.29 -6.72
C GLN A 30 -9.63 -1.23 -7.23
N PHE A 31 -9.26 -2.38 -7.79
CA PHE A 31 -10.19 -3.35 -8.35
C PHE A 31 -10.91 -4.18 -7.27
N VAL A 32 -10.21 -4.50 -6.18
CA VAL A 32 -10.79 -5.30 -5.09
C VAL A 32 -11.85 -4.50 -4.33
N ARG A 33 -12.94 -5.16 -3.92
CA ARG A 33 -14.04 -4.52 -3.16
C ARG A 33 -13.65 -3.99 -1.77
N PRO A 34 -12.90 -4.74 -0.94
CA PRO A 34 -12.58 -4.26 0.39
C PRO A 34 -11.54 -3.15 0.34
N ALA A 35 -11.64 -2.21 1.30
CA ALA A 35 -10.71 -1.10 1.42
C ALA A 35 -9.30 -1.61 1.77
N VAL A 36 -8.29 -1.15 1.01
CA VAL A 36 -6.89 -1.49 1.26
C VAL A 36 -6.25 -0.43 2.16
N GLN A 37 -5.94 -0.81 3.39
CA GLN A 37 -5.16 -0.02 4.33
C GLN A 37 -3.67 -0.25 4.09
N THR A 38 -2.89 0.81 4.02
CA THR A 38 -1.44 0.70 3.78
C THR A 38 -0.67 1.05 5.04
N VAL A 39 0.36 0.27 5.37
CA VAL A 39 1.16 0.44 6.58
C VAL A 39 2.64 0.42 6.23
N CYS A 40 3.32 1.55 6.38
CA CYS A 40 4.78 1.61 6.19
C CYS A 40 5.51 1.12 7.44
N MET A 41 6.24 0.02 7.29
CA MET A 41 6.97 -0.65 8.38
C MET A 41 8.39 -0.09 8.58
N GLY A 42 9.04 0.36 7.50
CA GLY A 42 10.46 0.72 7.52
C GLY A 42 10.79 1.76 6.46
N LEU A 43 10.93 1.33 5.22
CA LEU A 43 11.19 2.22 4.09
C LEU A 43 10.05 2.09 3.06
N ALA A 44 9.52 3.21 2.60
CA ALA A 44 8.67 3.25 1.41
C ALA A 44 9.20 4.37 0.52
N ALA A 45 9.91 4.01 -0.55
CA ALA A 45 10.49 4.96 -1.50
C ALA A 45 10.04 4.64 -2.94
N SER A 46 9.94 5.67 -3.78
CA SER A 46 9.56 5.56 -5.20
C SER A 46 8.22 4.80 -5.38
N MET A 47 8.17 3.69 -6.12
CA MET A 47 6.93 2.91 -6.26
C MET A 47 6.40 2.38 -4.91
N GLY A 48 7.24 2.22 -3.89
CA GLY A 48 6.81 1.89 -2.54
C GLY A 48 6.04 3.02 -1.86
N SER A 49 6.46 4.28 -2.03
CA SER A 49 5.72 5.44 -1.51
C SER A 49 4.47 5.72 -2.33
N PHE A 50 4.49 5.47 -3.64
CA PHE A 50 3.30 5.51 -4.49
C PHE A 50 2.22 4.53 -4.01
N LEU A 51 2.58 3.26 -3.81
CA LEU A 51 1.64 2.26 -3.29
C LEU A 51 1.16 2.58 -1.88
N LEU A 52 2.03 3.11 -1.02
CA LEU A 52 1.66 3.55 0.31
C LEU A 52 0.59 4.66 0.26
N ALA A 53 0.74 5.62 -0.65
CA ALA A 53 -0.23 6.70 -0.86
C ALA A 53 -1.51 6.24 -1.58
N GLY A 54 -1.46 5.12 -2.31
CA GLY A 54 -2.58 4.56 -3.07
C GLY A 54 -3.60 3.75 -2.27
N GLY A 55 -3.43 3.63 -0.96
CA GLY A 55 -4.42 3.03 -0.06
C GLY A 55 -5.62 3.94 0.21
N GLU A 56 -6.55 3.46 1.02
CA GLU A 56 -7.75 4.20 1.44
C GLU A 56 -7.39 5.54 2.11
N ILE A 57 -8.08 6.64 1.73
CA ILE A 57 -7.72 8.06 1.96
C ILE A 57 -7.59 8.48 3.45
N THR A 58 -7.85 7.60 4.40
CA THR A 58 -7.70 7.89 5.84
C THR A 58 -6.99 6.77 6.62
N LYS A 59 -6.54 5.72 5.92
CA LYS A 59 -6.00 4.49 6.52
C LYS A 59 -4.56 4.21 6.07
N CYS A 60 -3.83 5.26 5.70
CA CYS A 60 -2.39 5.22 5.44
C CYS A 60 -1.64 5.46 6.75
N LEU A 61 -1.05 4.39 7.29
CA LEU A 61 -0.32 4.40 8.55
C LEU A 61 1.16 4.16 8.31
N ALA A 62 1.96 4.55 9.28
CA ALA A 62 3.39 4.31 9.24
C ALA A 62 3.98 4.35 10.64
N PHE A 63 4.93 3.46 10.88
CA PHE A 63 5.59 3.38 12.17
C PHE A 63 6.44 4.63 12.44
N PRO A 64 6.70 4.98 13.73
CA PRO A 64 7.39 6.22 14.11
C PRO A 64 8.78 6.40 13.50
N HIS A 65 9.45 5.30 13.16
CA HIS A 65 10.79 5.30 12.56
C HIS A 65 10.77 5.02 11.05
N ALA A 66 9.59 4.89 10.45
CA ALA A 66 9.47 4.55 9.05
C ALA A 66 9.74 5.78 8.16
N TRP A 67 10.67 5.63 7.23
CA TRP A 67 11.02 6.63 6.22
C TRP A 67 10.12 6.49 5.01
N ARG A 68 9.44 7.58 4.66
CA ARG A 68 8.53 7.70 3.52
C ARG A 68 9.09 8.80 2.63
N GLN A 69 9.54 8.47 1.43
CA GLN A 69 10.15 9.43 0.49
C GLN A 69 9.54 9.35 -0.90
#